data_AF-A0A3G1J0K0-F1
#
_entry.id   AF-A0A3G1J0K0-F1
#
_cell.length_a   1.000
_cell.length_b   1.000
_cell.length_c   1.000
_cell.angle_alpha   90.00
_cell.angle_beta   90.00
_cell.angle_gamma   90.00
#
_symmetry.space_group_name_H-M   'P 1'
#
loop_
_entity.id
_entity.type
_entity.pdbx_description
1 polymer ?
#
loop_
_entity_poly.entity_id
_entity_poly.type
_entity_poly.pdbx_seq_one_letter_code
_entity_poly.pdbx_strand_id
1 'polypeptide(L)'
;MENAMETGTTLHVDAAAGQAPRSLSRHFTTVARCLMGLMFVVFGMNGFLNFIPPPPEPLPEGAVAFSAALMKTGYMLPLIKGTEVLVGVMLLANRFVPLALALLAPVIVNIVAFHAFLAPEGMVMTFVVLALELYLAWSYRAAYRPMLAMRVTPGAKQVRPK
;
A
#
# COMPACT_ATOMS: atom_id res chain seq x y z
N MET A 1 -46.85 32.51 56.31
CA MET A 1 -47.24 33.09 55.01
C MET A 1 -45.95 33.24 54.25
N GLU A 2 -45.72 32.77 53.03
CA GLU A 2 -46.50 32.12 51.99
C GLU A 2 -45.47 31.66 50.95
N ASN A 3 -45.79 30.60 50.22
CA ASN A 3 -45.11 30.08 49.03
C ASN A 3 -44.62 31.14 48.02
N ALA A 4 -43.50 30.86 47.36
CA ALA A 4 -43.34 30.92 45.88
C ALA A 4 -41.89 30.54 45.53
N MET A 5 -41.63 29.38 44.93
CA MET A 5 -41.87 29.01 43.52
C MET A 5 -40.58 29.13 42.70
N GLU A 6 -40.24 27.97 42.14
CA GLU A 6 -39.07 27.63 41.36
C GLU A 6 -38.80 28.56 40.17
N THR A 7 -37.55 28.56 39.70
CA THR A 7 -37.14 28.11 38.34
C THR A 7 -36.01 28.99 37.81
N GLY A 8 -34.77 28.64 38.16
CA GLY A 8 -33.56 29.18 37.55
C GLY A 8 -32.90 28.11 36.69
N THR A 9 -33.49 27.83 35.54
CA THR A 9 -32.99 26.93 34.49
C THR A 9 -31.51 27.21 34.18
N THR A 10 -30.62 26.34 34.63
CA THR A 10 -29.23 26.32 34.17
C THR A 10 -29.21 25.75 32.75
N LEU A 11 -29.16 26.64 31.76
CA LEU A 11 -28.88 26.26 30.38
C LEU A 11 -27.44 25.73 30.32
N HIS A 12 -27.29 24.41 30.37
CA HIS A 12 -26.12 23.73 29.84
C HIS A 12 -26.05 24.05 28.35
N VAL A 13 -25.23 25.05 28.00
CA VAL A 13 -24.79 25.24 26.63
C VAL A 13 -23.81 24.11 26.36
N ASP A 14 -24.34 22.95 25.97
CA ASP A 14 -23.55 21.91 25.31
C ASP A 14 -22.98 22.56 24.05
N ALA A 15 -21.71 22.95 24.14
CA ALA A 15 -20.88 23.25 23.01
C ALA A 15 -20.87 21.99 22.15
N ALA A 16 -21.80 21.92 21.20
CA ALA A 16 -21.80 20.98 20.10
C ALA A 16 -20.47 21.17 19.38
N ALA A 17 -19.48 20.38 19.78
CA ALA A 17 -18.21 20.25 19.12
C ALA A 17 -18.51 19.86 17.68
N GLY A 18 -18.43 20.85 16.78
CA GLY A 18 -18.57 20.65 15.36
C GLY A 18 -17.57 19.59 14.94
N GLN A 19 -18.08 18.39 14.66
CA GLN A 19 -17.27 17.34 14.07
C GLN A 19 -16.82 17.88 12.71
N ALA A 20 -15.54 18.22 12.61
CA ALA A 20 -14.93 18.61 11.35
C ALA A 20 -15.27 17.53 10.29
N PRO A 21 -15.64 17.91 9.06
CA PRO A 21 -16.01 16.95 8.03
C PRO A 21 -14.85 15.96 7.84
N ARG A 22 -15.13 14.66 7.98
CA ARG A 22 -14.13 13.60 7.79
C ARG A 22 -13.61 13.69 6.36
N SER A 23 -12.42 14.27 6.19
CA SER A 23 -11.81 14.61 4.91
C SER A 23 -11.93 13.48 3.87
N LEU A 24 -12.46 13.81 2.68
CA LEU A 24 -12.54 12.94 1.51
C LEU A 24 -11.21 12.22 1.24
N SER A 25 -10.07 12.90 1.49
CA SER A 25 -8.72 12.36 1.25
C SER A 25 -8.42 11.07 1.98
N ARG A 26 -8.97 10.87 3.19
CA ARG A 26 -8.73 9.67 4.00
C ARG A 26 -9.37 8.42 3.40
N HIS A 27 -10.47 8.60 2.67
CA HIS A 27 -11.19 7.50 2.02
C HIS A 27 -10.41 7.01 0.80
N PHE A 28 -9.87 7.93 -0.02
CA PHE A 28 -9.05 7.56 -1.17
C PHE A 28 -7.78 6.78 -0.79
N THR A 29 -7.05 7.21 0.25
CA THR A 29 -5.87 6.47 0.73
C THR A 29 -6.24 5.08 1.23
N THR A 30 -7.41 4.94 1.88
CA THR A 30 -7.90 3.65 2.35
C THR A 30 -8.25 2.73 1.18
N VAL A 31 -8.97 3.23 0.18
CA VAL A 31 -9.33 2.47 -1.02
C VAL A 31 -8.09 2.05 -1.81
N ALA A 32 -7.17 2.98 -2.07
CA ALA A 32 -5.92 2.69 -2.78
C ALA A 32 -5.09 1.62 -2.05
N ARG A 33 -4.95 1.72 -0.72
CA ARG A 33 -4.26 0.72 0.09
C ARG A 33 -4.94 -0.65 0.01
N CYS A 34 -6.27 -0.70 0.14
CA CYS A 34 -7.00 -1.95 0.09
C CYS A 34 -6.93 -2.60 -1.30
N LEU A 35 -7.04 -1.82 -2.37
CA LEU A 35 -6.95 -2.29 -3.74
C LEU A 35 -5.54 -2.85 -4.03
N MET A 36 -4.50 -2.10 -3.66
CA MET A 36 -3.11 -2.54 -3.76
C MET A 36 -2.86 -3.82 -2.96
N GLY A 37 -3.31 -3.86 -1.70
CA GLY A 37 -3.15 -5.02 -0.83
C GLY A 37 -3.84 -6.26 -1.36
N LEU A 38 -5.11 -6.14 -1.79
CA LEU A 38 -5.88 -7.25 -2.34
C LEU A 38 -5.22 -7.82 -3.59
N MET A 39 -4.82 -6.93 -4.50
CA MET A 39 -4.16 -7.29 -5.75
C MET A 39 -2.89 -8.13 -5.50
N PHE A 40 -1.99 -7.66 -4.62
CA PHE A 40 -0.74 -8.38 -4.34
C PHE A 40 -0.93 -9.67 -3.54
N VAL A 41 -1.95 -9.76 -2.67
CA VAL A 41 -2.31 -11.05 -2.04
C VAL A 41 -2.79 -12.04 -3.10
N VAL A 42 -3.70 -11.62 -3.98
CA VAL A 42 -4.27 -12.50 -5.01
C VAL A 42 -3.20 -12.97 -5.99
N PHE A 43 -2.42 -12.06 -6.58
CA PHE A 43 -1.38 -12.42 -7.54
C PHE A 43 -0.16 -13.11 -6.91
N GLY A 44 0.16 -12.78 -5.66
CA GLY A 44 1.20 -13.46 -4.89
C GLY A 44 0.79 -14.91 -4.59
N MET A 45 -0.42 -15.10 -4.09
CA MET A 45 -0.97 -16.43 -3.80
C MET A 45 -1.14 -17.26 -5.06
N ASN A 46 -1.52 -16.63 -6.17
CA ASN A 46 -1.61 -17.31 -7.47
C ASN A 46 -0.26 -17.91 -7.90
N GLY A 47 0.87 -17.29 -7.56
CA GLY A 47 2.19 -17.86 -7.88
C GLY A 47 2.49 -19.18 -7.16
N PHE A 48 1.79 -19.49 -6.07
CA PHE A 48 1.93 -20.75 -5.34
C PHE A 48 0.83 -21.76 -5.69
N LEU A 49 -0.41 -21.28 -5.81
CA LEU A 49 -1.61 -22.11 -5.95
C LEU A 49 -2.08 -22.28 -7.41
N ASN A 50 -1.61 -21.43 -8.33
CA ASN A 50 -1.92 -21.46 -9.77
C ASN A 50 -3.43 -21.54 -10.09
N PHE A 51 -4.25 -20.70 -9.43
CA PHE A 51 -5.71 -20.71 -9.61
C PHE A 51 -6.23 -19.75 -10.70
N ILE A 52 -5.40 -18.82 -11.18
CA ILE A 52 -5.72 -17.94 -12.31
C ILE A 52 -5.27 -18.64 -13.59
N PRO A 53 -6.19 -18.95 -14.52
CA PRO A 53 -5.84 -19.53 -15.81
C PRO A 53 -4.87 -18.62 -16.57
N PRO A 54 -3.89 -19.20 -17.31
CA PRO A 54 -3.04 -18.41 -18.19
C PRO A 54 -3.88 -17.70 -19.27
N PRO A 55 -3.44 -16.53 -19.75
CA PRO A 55 -4.10 -15.86 -20.84
C PRO A 55 -4.14 -16.75 -22.10
N PRO A 56 -5.19 -16.62 -22.94
CA PRO A 56 -5.33 -17.41 -24.16
C PRO A 56 -4.28 -17.06 -25.21
N GLU A 57 -3.71 -15.86 -25.14
CA GLU A 57 -2.66 -15.41 -26.06
C GLU A 57 -1.28 -15.90 -25.57
N PRO A 58 -0.45 -16.42 -26.47
CA PRO A 58 0.89 -16.87 -26.12
C PRO A 58 1.76 -15.69 -25.68
N LEU A 59 2.41 -15.85 -24.52
CA LEU A 59 3.32 -14.84 -24.00
C LEU A 59 4.54 -14.66 -24.95
N PRO A 60 5.09 -13.44 -25.07
CA PRO A 60 6.31 -13.20 -25.83
C PRO A 60 7.47 -14.09 -25.36
N GLU A 61 8.33 -14.53 -26.29
CA GLU A 61 9.42 -15.48 -26.00
C GLU A 61 10.34 -15.00 -24.86
N GLY A 62 10.69 -13.71 -24.84
CA GLY A 62 11.52 -13.13 -23.79
C GLY A 62 10.87 -13.19 -22.40
N ALA A 63 9.55 -12.99 -22.32
CA ALA A 63 8.79 -13.10 -21.07
C ALA A 63 8.75 -14.54 -20.55
N VAL A 64 8.61 -15.52 -21.46
CA VAL A 64 8.67 -16.95 -21.14
C VAL A 64 10.06 -17.34 -20.64
N ALA A 65 11.12 -16.93 -21.35
CA ALA A 65 12.50 -17.22 -20.97
C ALA A 65 12.86 -16.65 -19.59
N PHE A 66 12.45 -15.41 -19.29
CA PHE A 66 12.63 -14.79 -17.98
C PHE A 66 11.91 -15.57 -16.87
N SER A 67 10.63 -15.89 -17.08
CA SER A 67 9.83 -16.63 -16.10
C SER A 67 10.40 -18.02 -15.84
N ALA A 68 10.82 -18.73 -16.89
CA ALA A 68 11.47 -20.03 -16.77
C ALA A 68 12.82 -19.95 -16.03
N ALA A 69 13.60 -18.88 -16.23
CA ALA A 69 14.84 -18.66 -15.49
C ALA A 69 14.55 -18.47 -13.99
N LEU A 70 13.60 -17.61 -13.62
CA LEU A 70 13.21 -17.42 -12.21
C LEU A 70 12.76 -18.72 -11.56
N MET A 71 11.97 -19.55 -12.26
CA MET A 71 11.59 -20.88 -11.78
C MET A 71 12.82 -21.76 -11.54
N LYS A 72 13.72 -21.86 -12.52
CA LYS A 72 14.90 -22.73 -12.46
C LYS A 72 15.86 -22.38 -11.32
N THR A 73 15.93 -21.11 -10.90
CA THR A 73 16.77 -20.71 -9.75
C THR A 73 16.29 -21.28 -8.41
N GLY A 74 15.05 -21.74 -8.31
CA GLY A 74 14.49 -22.40 -7.12
C GLY A 74 14.12 -21.48 -5.94
N TYR A 75 14.72 -20.28 -5.83
CA TYR A 75 14.42 -19.35 -4.73
C TYR A 75 13.76 -18.04 -5.16
N MET A 76 13.98 -17.58 -6.40
CA MET A 76 13.52 -16.24 -6.81
C MET A 76 12.00 -16.12 -6.88
N LEU A 77 11.31 -17.07 -7.50
CA LEU A 77 9.85 -17.03 -7.55
C LEU A 77 9.20 -17.11 -6.17
N PRO A 78 9.58 -18.06 -5.28
CA PRO A 78 9.08 -18.09 -3.91
C PRO A 78 9.37 -16.80 -3.14
N LEU A 79 10.56 -16.19 -3.32
CA LEU A 79 10.91 -14.93 -2.67
C LEU A 79 10.05 -13.77 -3.15
N ILE A 80 9.87 -13.61 -4.47
CA ILE A 80 9.04 -12.56 -5.07
C ILE A 80 7.60 -12.73 -4.62
N LYS A 81 7.02 -13.92 -4.83
CA LYS A 81 5.61 -14.20 -4.51
C LYS A 81 5.34 -14.18 -3.01
N GLY A 82 6.27 -14.66 -2.20
CA GLY A 82 6.20 -14.55 -0.74
C GLY A 82 6.22 -13.09 -0.27
N THR A 83 7.08 -12.26 -0.89
CA THR A 83 7.13 -10.83 -0.60
C THR A 83 5.81 -10.15 -1.00
N GLU A 84 5.27 -10.43 -2.19
CA GLU A 84 3.96 -9.91 -2.65
C GLU A 84 2.82 -10.25 -1.68
N VAL A 85 2.73 -11.50 -1.22
CA VAL A 85 1.72 -11.90 -0.22
C VAL A 85 1.94 -11.18 1.10
N LEU A 86 3.18 -11.13 1.60
CA LEU A 86 3.51 -10.50 2.87
C LEU A 86 3.13 -9.01 2.88
N VAL A 87 3.56 -8.26 1.86
CA VAL A 87 3.24 -6.83 1.76
C VAL A 87 1.75 -6.63 1.50
N GLY A 88 1.11 -7.49 0.70
CA GLY A 88 -0.34 -7.44 0.47
C GLY A 88 -1.12 -7.58 1.77
N VAL A 89 -0.76 -8.54 2.63
CA VAL A 89 -1.37 -8.73 3.96
C VAL A 89 -1.09 -7.53 4.88
N MET A 90 0.14 -7.03 4.92
CA MET A 90 0.49 -5.82 5.68
C MET A 90 -0.37 -4.62 5.26
N LEU A 91 -0.51 -4.43 3.95
CA LEU A 91 -1.35 -3.37 3.39
C LEU A 91 -2.80 -3.58 3.79
N LEU A 92 -3.41 -4.76 3.63
CA LEU A 92 -4.81 -5.03 4.02
C LEU A 92 -5.06 -4.85 5.52
N ALA A 93 -4.15 -5.35 6.36
CA ALA A 93 -4.20 -5.22 7.81
C ALA A 93 -3.93 -3.77 8.30
N ASN A 94 -3.63 -2.84 7.38
CA ASN A 94 -3.26 -1.47 7.70
C ASN A 94 -2.08 -1.39 8.69
N ARG A 95 -1.13 -2.30 8.57
CA ARG A 95 -0.01 -2.46 9.50
C ARG A 95 1.31 -2.37 8.74
N PHE A 96 2.23 -1.56 9.26
CA PHE A 96 3.54 -1.34 8.63
C PHE A 96 3.45 -0.81 7.19
N VAL A 97 2.42 -0.02 6.86
CA VAL A 97 2.16 0.46 5.48
C VAL A 97 3.39 1.08 4.81
N PRO A 98 4.14 2.01 5.42
CA PRO A 98 5.32 2.58 4.76
C PRO A 98 6.43 1.55 4.49
N LEU A 99 6.59 0.57 5.39
CA LEU A 99 7.55 -0.52 5.19
C LEU A 99 7.09 -1.46 4.07
N ALA A 100 5.79 -1.79 4.01
CA ALA A 100 5.23 -2.65 2.97
C ALA A 100 5.45 -2.04 1.57
N LEU A 101 5.17 -0.75 1.41
CA LEU A 101 5.45 0.00 0.18
C LEU A 101 6.95 0.01 -0.16
N ALA A 102 7.83 0.25 0.83
CA ALA A 102 9.28 0.22 0.60
C ALA A 102 9.80 -1.15 0.14
N LEU A 103 9.26 -2.25 0.70
CA LEU A 103 9.58 -3.61 0.28
C LEU A 103 9.04 -3.92 -1.12
N LEU A 104 7.89 -3.35 -1.46
CA LEU A 104 7.21 -3.56 -2.74
C LEU A 104 7.81 -2.72 -3.88
N ALA A 105 8.39 -1.57 -3.59
CA ALA A 105 9.01 -0.67 -4.57
C ALA A 105 9.98 -1.36 -5.56
N PRO A 106 10.99 -2.16 -5.14
CA PRO A 106 11.86 -2.86 -6.10
C PRO A 106 11.11 -3.90 -6.95
N VAL A 107 10.08 -4.55 -6.40
CA VAL A 107 9.23 -5.47 -7.16
C VAL A 107 8.47 -4.72 -8.25
N ILE A 108 7.91 -3.55 -7.94
CA ILE A 108 7.21 -2.71 -8.91
C ILE A 108 8.16 -2.18 -9.98
N VAL A 109 9.38 -1.77 -9.63
CA VAL A 109 10.40 -1.39 -10.62
C VAL A 109 10.67 -2.54 -11.59
N ASN A 110 10.78 -3.78 -11.09
CA ASN A 110 10.94 -4.95 -11.95
C ASN A 110 9.69 -5.22 -12.81
N ILE A 111 8.48 -5.05 -12.27
CA ILE A 111 7.23 -5.17 -13.06
C ILE A 111 7.23 -4.16 -14.21
N VAL A 112 7.61 -2.90 -13.96
CA VAL A 112 7.71 -1.86 -15.00
C VAL A 112 8.73 -2.25 -16.05
N ALA A 113 9.93 -2.67 -15.66
CA ALA A 113 10.97 -3.09 -16.59
C ALA A 113 10.53 -4.32 -17.42
N PHE A 114 9.93 -5.32 -16.78
CA PHE A 114 9.43 -6.51 -17.46
C PHE A 114 8.41 -6.16 -18.54
N HIS A 115 7.43 -5.31 -18.26
CA HIS A 115 6.43 -4.93 -19.25
C HIS A 115 7.00 -3.98 -20.32
N ALA A 116 7.93 -3.10 -19.96
CA ALA A 116 8.57 -2.20 -20.92
C ALA A 116 9.43 -2.95 -21.96
N PHE A 117 10.11 -4.04 -21.56
CA PHE A 117 11.06 -4.75 -22.42
C PHE A 117 10.57 -6.09 -22.96
N LEU A 118 9.73 -6.82 -22.21
CA LEU A 118 9.40 -8.22 -22.51
C LEU A 118 7.90 -8.47 -22.77
N ALA A 119 7.00 -7.70 -22.14
CA ALA A 119 5.55 -7.90 -22.28
C ALA A 119 4.76 -6.57 -22.31
N PRO A 120 4.82 -5.78 -23.40
CA PRO A 120 4.17 -4.46 -23.47
C PRO A 120 2.65 -4.48 -23.33
N GLU A 121 2.00 -5.59 -23.63
CA GLU A 121 0.55 -5.78 -23.53
C GLU A 121 0.01 -5.53 -22.11
N GLY A 122 0.82 -5.83 -21.07
CA GLY A 122 0.43 -5.61 -19.67
C GLY A 122 0.75 -4.19 -19.13
N MET A 123 1.11 -3.24 -19.99
CA MET A 123 1.49 -1.88 -19.58
C MET A 123 0.37 -1.14 -18.85
N VAL A 124 -0.91 -1.33 -19.23
CA VAL A 124 -2.04 -0.66 -18.58
C VAL A 124 -2.09 -1.00 -17.09
N MET A 125 -2.05 -2.29 -16.76
CA MET A 125 -2.06 -2.74 -15.36
C MET A 125 -0.82 -2.25 -14.62
N THR A 126 0.35 -2.30 -15.27
CA THR A 126 1.62 -1.79 -14.74
C THR A 126 1.53 -0.32 -14.34
N PHE A 127 0.95 0.53 -15.18
CA PHE A 127 0.75 1.95 -14.87
C PHE A 127 -0.19 2.16 -13.68
N VAL A 128 -1.26 1.37 -13.58
CA VAL A 128 -2.18 1.43 -12.43
C VAL A 128 -1.44 1.10 -11.13
N VAL A 129 -0.68 0.00 -11.10
CA VAL A 129 0.12 -0.40 -9.93
C VAL A 129 1.14 0.68 -9.57
N LEU A 130 1.89 1.18 -10.56
CA LEU A 130 2.89 2.23 -10.33
C LEU A 130 2.24 3.51 -9.79
N ALA A 131 1.10 3.93 -10.34
CA ALA A 131 0.38 5.11 -9.89
C ALA A 131 -0.10 4.97 -8.44
N LEU A 132 -0.63 3.79 -8.07
CA LEU A 132 -1.05 3.51 -6.69
C LEU A 132 0.12 3.54 -5.72
N GLU A 133 1.26 2.96 -6.10
CA GLU A 133 2.48 2.95 -5.29
C GLU A 133 2.97 4.37 -5.04
N LEU A 134 3.10 5.17 -6.10
CA LEU A 134 3.54 6.57 -5.99
C LEU A 134 2.56 7.41 -5.16
N TYR A 135 1.25 7.23 -5.37
CA TYR A 135 0.21 7.93 -4.61
C TYR A 135 0.28 7.58 -3.11
N LEU A 136 0.40 6.30 -2.76
CA LEU A 136 0.51 5.85 -1.38
C LEU A 136 1.83 6.32 -0.77
N ALA A 137 2.96 6.15 -1.47
CA ALA A 137 4.26 6.62 -1.02
C ALA A 137 4.26 8.14 -0.75
N TRP A 138 3.61 8.92 -1.61
CA TRP A 138 3.43 10.36 -1.43
C TRP A 138 2.52 10.70 -0.23
N SER A 139 1.45 9.94 -0.05
CA SER A 139 0.52 10.07 1.09
C SER A 139 1.24 9.80 2.41
N TYR A 140 2.15 8.82 2.45
CA TYR A 140 2.96 8.45 3.61
C TYR A 140 4.36 9.09 3.63
N ARG A 141 4.65 10.07 2.77
CA ARG A 141 6.01 10.65 2.57
C ARG A 141 6.72 11.12 3.84
N ALA A 142 5.96 11.58 4.84
CA ALA A 142 6.51 11.99 6.12
C ALA A 142 7.28 10.85 6.82
N ALA A 143 6.85 9.59 6.64
CA ALA A 143 7.51 8.42 7.19
C ALA A 143 8.84 8.09 6.49
N TYR A 144 9.00 8.48 5.21
CA TYR A 144 10.23 8.24 4.45
C TYR A 144 11.30 9.31 4.64
N ARG A 145 10.94 10.49 5.16
CA ARG A 145 11.90 11.60 5.41
C ARG A 145 13.18 11.15 6.13
N PRO A 146 13.15 10.39 7.24
CA PRO A 146 14.37 9.94 7.90
C PRO A 146 15.19 8.95 7.07
N MET A 147 14.56 8.16 6.18
CA MET A 147 15.27 7.22 5.29
C MET A 147 16.03 7.93 4.18
N LEU A 148 15.63 9.16 3.84
CA LEU A 148 16.29 10.00 2.82
C LEU A 148 17.37 10.92 3.40
N ALA A 149 17.60 10.87 4.72
CA ALA A 149 18.67 11.64 5.33
C ALA A 149 20.04 11.09 4.88
N MET A 150 20.91 11.96 4.37
CA MET A 150 22.23 11.58 3.88
C MET A 150 23.11 10.91 4.96
N ARG A 151 22.88 11.25 6.23
CA ARG A 151 23.52 10.61 7.38
C ARG A 151 22.46 10.33 8.45
N VAL A 152 22.48 9.12 8.97
CA VAL A 152 21.66 8.69 10.10
C VAL A 152 22.61 8.17 11.17
N THR A 153 22.53 8.70 12.39
CA THR A 153 23.32 8.21 13.53
C THR A 153 22.62 7.01 14.16
N PRO A 154 23.23 5.82 14.18
CA PRO A 154 22.64 4.65 14.84
C PRO A 154 22.35 4.94 16.32
N GLY A 155 21.14 4.62 16.79
CA GLY A 155 20.73 4.80 18.19
C GLY A 155 20.38 6.24 18.61
N ALA A 156 20.46 7.23 17.71
CA ALA A 156 20.02 8.59 18.03
C ALA A 156 18.50 8.64 18.29
N LYS A 157 18.10 9.24 19.42
CA LYS A 157 16.68 9.44 19.75
C LYS A 157 16.08 10.43 18.75
N GLN A 158 14.98 10.05 18.09
CA GLN A 158 14.24 10.98 17.23
C GLN A 158 13.69 12.12 18.09
N VAL A 159 14.16 13.34 17.85
CA VAL A 159 13.59 14.55 18.43
C VAL A 159 12.26 14.80 17.71
N ARG A 160 11.12 14.58 18.36
CA ARG A 160 9.83 14.95 17.80
C ARG A 160 9.74 16.48 17.75
N PRO A 161 9.51 17.11 16.58
CA PRO A 161 9.15 18.52 16.56
C PRO A 161 7.80 18.71 17.26
N LYS A 162 7.70 19.76 18.09
CA LYS A 162 6.45 20.19 18.74
C LYS A 162 5.46 20.72 17.72
#